data_AF-C5KQP0-F1
#
_entry.id   AF-C5KQP0-F1
#
_cell.length_a   1.000
_cell.length_b   1.000
_cell.length_c   1.000
_cell.angle_alpha   90.00
_cell.angle_beta   90.00
_cell.angle_gamma   90.00
#
_symmetry.space_group_name_H-M   'P 1'
#
loop_
_entity.id
_entity.type
_entity.pdbx_description
1 polymer ?
#
loop_
_entity_poly.entity_id
_entity_poly.type
_entity_poly.pdbx_seq_one_letter_code
_entity_poly.pdbx_strand_id
1 'polypeptide(L)'
;MSDLCHQVIPSAKVPIVVLSWIGPNGNVQIVDVSINNQLPLHNTALLRNYVEMDKRVQILALCVKRWAKLCGISDAKQGNLSSYSWTLLCIYFLQ
;
A
#
# COMPACT_ATOMS: atom_id res chain seq x y z
N MET A 1 19.56 -19.47 -11.99
CA MET A 1 19.73 -18.60 -10.81
C MET A 1 18.76 -17.46 -11.00
N SER A 2 17.74 -17.34 -10.15
CA SER A 2 16.75 -16.26 -10.21
C SER A 2 17.43 -14.97 -9.75
N ASP A 3 17.53 -13.97 -10.63
CA ASP A 3 18.20 -12.69 -10.36
C ASP A 3 17.45 -11.91 -9.26
N LEU A 4 17.95 -12.03 -8.03
CA LEU A 4 17.55 -11.19 -6.90
C LEU A 4 18.28 -9.85 -7.01
N CYS A 5 17.52 -8.77 -7.15
CA CYS A 5 18.02 -7.40 -7.10
C CYS A 5 17.60 -6.74 -5.78
N HIS A 6 18.45 -5.87 -5.25
CA HIS A 6 18.18 -5.07 -4.06
C HIS A 6 18.52 -3.60 -4.31
N GLN A 7 17.70 -2.71 -3.76
CA GLN A 7 17.91 -1.26 -3.81
C GLN A 7 17.68 -0.67 -2.42
N VAL A 8 18.64 0.12 -1.93
CA VAL A 8 18.51 0.84 -0.66
C VAL A 8 18.04 2.27 -0.93
N ILE A 9 17.02 2.72 -0.20
CA ILE A 9 16.46 4.08 -0.27
C ILE A 9 16.65 4.74 1.10
N PRO A 10 17.83 5.32 1.38
CA PRO A 10 18.14 5.91 2.69
C PRO A 10 17.51 7.29 2.89
N SER A 11 17.13 7.97 1.80
CA SER A 11 16.57 9.33 1.83
C SER A 11 15.07 9.38 2.18
N ALA A 12 14.40 8.23 2.27
CA ALA A 12 13.02 8.16 2.71
C ALA A 12 12.89 8.50 4.20
N LYS A 13 11.71 8.97 4.64
CA LYS A 13 11.45 9.30 6.06
C LYS A 13 11.79 8.15 7.01
N VAL A 14 11.52 6.92 6.58
CA VAL A 14 12.02 5.70 7.21
C VAL A 14 12.86 5.00 6.12
N PRO A 15 14.11 4.61 6.39
CA PRO A 15 14.94 3.91 5.40
C PRO A 15 14.26 2.61 4.94
N ILE A 16 14.27 2.39 3.62
CA ILE A 16 13.65 1.21 2.99
C ILE A 16 14.70 0.47 2.16
N VAL A 17 14.69 -0.86 2.25
CA VAL A 17 15.36 -1.76 1.30
C VAL A 17 14.30 -2.40 0.43
N VAL A 18 14.34 -2.14 -0.87
CA VAL A 18 13.47 -2.74 -1.86
C VAL A 18 14.15 -3.99 -2.41
N LEU A 19 13.49 -5.14 -2.27
CA LEU A 19 13.91 -6.41 -2.84
C LEU A 19 13.04 -6.72 -4.04
N SER A 20 13.64 -7.14 -5.16
CA SER A 20 12.89 -7.55 -6.33
C SER A 20 13.48 -8.80 -6.98
N TRP A 21 12.61 -9.73 -7.41
CA TRP A 21 13.01 -10.95 -8.09
C TRP A 21 11.93 -11.42 -9.06
N ILE A 22 12.27 -12.33 -9.97
CA ILE A 22 11.30 -12.98 -10.85
C ILE A 22 10.72 -14.21 -10.13
N GLY A 23 9.42 -14.20 -9.88
CA GLY A 23 8.71 -15.31 -9.25
C GLY A 23 8.56 -16.53 -10.15
N PRO A 24 8.07 -17.67 -9.61
CA PRO A 24 7.91 -18.93 -10.37
C PRO A 24 6.98 -18.81 -11.58
N ASN A 25 6.06 -17.85 -11.55
CA ASN A 25 5.10 -17.53 -12.61
C ASN A 25 5.62 -16.49 -13.62
N GLY A 26 6.89 -16.10 -13.54
CA GLY A 26 7.49 -15.06 -14.38
C GLY A 26 7.16 -13.63 -13.97
N ASN A 27 6.32 -13.42 -12.95
CA ASN A 27 5.98 -12.07 -12.49
C ASN A 27 7.07 -11.50 -11.58
N VAL A 28 7.40 -10.22 -11.79
CA VAL A 28 8.29 -9.48 -10.89
C VAL A 28 7.61 -9.32 -9.53
N GLN A 29 8.26 -9.84 -8.49
CA GLN A 29 7.88 -9.63 -7.11
C GLN A 29 8.69 -8.47 -6.55
N ILE A 30 8.06 -7.62 -5.75
CA ILE A 30 8.69 -6.46 -5.10
C ILE A 30 8.29 -6.47 -3.64
N VAL A 31 9.26 -6.33 -2.74
CA VAL A 31 9.05 -6.26 -1.29
C VAL A 31 9.83 -5.08 -0.71
N ASP A 32 9.12 -4.22 0.01
CA ASP A 32 9.70 -3.12 0.77
C ASP A 32 9.99 -3.57 2.21
N VAL A 33 11.25 -3.50 2.63
CA VAL A 33 11.69 -3.85 3.98
C VAL A 33 12.11 -2.59 4.72
N SER A 34 11.54 -2.38 5.91
CA SER A 34 11.96 -1.32 6.84
C SER A 34 12.19 -1.90 8.23
N ILE A 35 13.09 -1.30 9.00
CA ILE A 35 13.50 -1.80 10.32
C ILE A 35 12.82 -0.95 11.41
N ASN A 36 12.25 -1.62 12.41
CA ASN A 36 11.62 -1.00 13.59
C ASN A 36 10.54 0.04 13.29
N ASN A 37 9.86 -0.08 12.14
CA ASN A 37 8.79 0.81 11.74
C ASN A 37 7.43 0.29 12.25
N GLN A 38 7.01 0.76 13.43
CA GLN A 38 5.78 0.28 14.10
C GLN A 38 4.49 0.92 13.56
N LEU A 39 4.56 2.12 12.99
CA LEU A 39 3.38 2.86 12.53
C LEU A 39 2.55 2.10 11.47
N PRO A 40 3.14 1.47 10.45
CA PRO A 40 2.39 0.63 9.51
C PRO A 40 1.63 -0.52 10.18
N LEU A 41 2.16 -1.09 11.27
CA LEU A 41 1.48 -2.18 12.00
C LEU A 41 0.18 -1.68 12.64
N HIS A 42 0.23 -0.51 13.28
CA HIS A 42 -0.97 0.12 13.83
C HIS A 42 -1.98 0.51 12.74
N ASN A 43 -1.50 1.05 11.61
CA ASN A 43 -2.38 1.38 10.48
C ASN A 43 -3.06 0.13 9.91
N THR A 44 -2.32 -0.97 9.73
CA THR A 44 -2.91 -2.24 9.26
C THR A 44 -3.93 -2.79 10.25
N ALA A 45 -3.66 -2.73 11.56
CA ALA A 45 -4.62 -3.14 12.58
C ALA A 45 -5.89 -2.28 12.56
N LEU A 46 -5.74 -0.95 12.45
CA LEU A 46 -6.87 -0.02 12.33
C LEU A 46 -7.76 -0.35 11.13
N LEU A 47 -7.17 -0.49 9.94
CA LEU A 47 -7.92 -0.80 8.73
C LEU A 47 -8.60 -2.16 8.82
N ARG A 48 -7.92 -3.16 9.41
CA ARG A 48 -8.51 -4.48 9.66
C ARG A 48 -9.76 -4.37 10.54
N ASN A 49 -9.67 -3.64 11.64
CA ASN A 49 -10.79 -3.46 12.56
C ASN A 49 -12.00 -2.82 11.85
N TYR A 50 -11.79 -1.79 11.03
CA TYR A 50 -12.90 -1.19 10.26
C TYR A 50 -13.55 -2.17 9.27
N VAL A 51 -12.74 -2.99 8.59
CA VAL A 51 -13.26 -4.00 7.65
C VAL A 51 -13.98 -5.14 8.36
N GLU A 52 -13.53 -5.52 9.56
CA GLU A 52 -14.19 -6.52 10.40
C GLU A 52 -15.49 -6.01 11.02
N MET A 53 -15.54 -4.72 11.37
CA MET A 53 -16.76 -4.06 11.83
C MET A 53 -17.82 -4.00 10.73
N ASP A 54 -17.44 -3.66 9.49
CA ASP A 54 -18.37 -3.61 8.36
C ASP A 54 -17.70 -3.93 7.01
N LYS A 55 -18.17 -5.00 6.37
CA LYS A 55 -17.69 -5.45 5.05
C LYS A 55 -17.85 -4.40 3.94
N ARG A 56 -18.80 -3.47 4.06
CA ARG A 56 -19.02 -2.37 3.10
C ARG A 56 -17.82 -1.44 3.01
N VAL A 57 -17.04 -1.29 4.09
CA VAL A 57 -15.78 -0.52 4.08
C VAL A 57 -14.80 -1.11 3.07
N GLN A 58 -14.61 -2.43 3.08
CA GLN A 58 -13.72 -3.11 2.14
C GLN A 58 -14.21 -2.95 0.70
N ILE A 59 -15.50 -3.15 0.46
CA ILE A 59 -16.10 -3.04 -0.88
C ILE A 59 -15.92 -1.62 -1.42
N LEU A 60 -16.29 -0.61 -0.63
CA LEU A 60 -16.17 0.80 -1.01
C LEU A 60 -14.70 1.17 -1.28
N ALA A 61 -13.79 0.83 -0.37
CA ALA A 61 -12.37 1.14 -0.52
C ALA A 61 -11.77 0.50 -1.78
N LEU A 62 -12.14 -0.74 -2.12
CA LEU A 62 -11.68 -1.40 -3.36
C LEU A 62 -12.25 -0.72 -4.61
N CYS A 63 -13.55 -0.38 -4.62
CA CYS A 63 -14.19 0.33 -5.71
C CYS A 63 -13.53 1.71 -5.95
N VAL A 64 -13.37 2.50 -4.88
CA VAL A 64 -12.77 3.85 -4.95
C VAL A 64 -11.31 3.77 -5.38
N LYS A 65 -10.52 2.83 -4.85
CA LYS A 65 -9.14 2.65 -5.28
C LYS A 65 -9.03 2.30 -6.76
N ARG A 66 -9.91 1.42 -7.25
CA ARG A 66 -9.95 1.07 -8.69
C ARG A 66 -10.34 2.27 -9.54
N TRP A 67 -11.37 3.01 -9.14
CA TRP A 67 -11.79 4.25 -9.80
C TRP A 67 -10.65 5.28 -9.84
N ALA A 68 -10.01 5.55 -8.70
CA ALA A 68 -8.88 6.48 -8.60
C ALA A 68 -7.70 6.07 -9.49
N LYS A 69 -7.43 4.77 -9.62
CA LYS A 69 -6.42 4.24 -10.55
C LYS A 69 -6.79 4.48 -12.01
N LEU A 70 -8.05 4.23 -12.39
CA LEU A 70 -8.54 4.46 -13.76
C LEU A 70 -8.54 5.96 -14.11
N CYS A 71 -8.81 6.82 -13.15
CA CYS A 71 -8.75 8.27 -13.32
C CYS A 71 -7.33 8.86 -13.24
N GLY A 72 -6.30 8.05 -12.97
CA GLY A 72 -4.91 8.51 -12.89
C GLY A 72 -4.57 9.31 -11.62
N ILE A 73 -5.39 9.26 -10.57
CA ILE A 73 -5.27 10.07 -9.34
C ILE A 73 -4.85 9.24 -8.11
N SER A 74 -4.10 8.15 -8.32
CA SER A 74 -3.69 7.21 -7.25
C SER A 74 -2.18 7.10 -7.04
N ASP A 75 -1.38 7.91 -7.74
CA ASP A 75 0.07 7.88 -7.65
C ASP A 75 0.62 8.93 -6.67
N ALA A 76 0.94 8.48 -5.46
CA ALA A 76 1.52 9.33 -4.41
C ALA A 76 2.87 9.95 -4.80
N LYS A 77 3.64 9.31 -5.69
CA LYS A 77 4.93 9.85 -6.13
C LYS A 77 4.76 11.05 -7.06
N GLN A 78 3.59 11.18 -7.70
CA GLN A 78 3.22 12.30 -8.56
C GLN A 78 2.40 13.37 -7.82
N GLY A 79 2.33 13.32 -6.49
CA GLY A 79 1.58 14.29 -5.68
C GLY A 79 0.07 13.99 -5.54
N ASN A 80 -0.41 12.88 -6.08
CA ASN A 80 -1.79 12.43 -5.86
C ASN A 80 -1.96 11.75 -4.50
N LEU A 81 -3.20 11.42 -4.14
CA LEU A 81 -3.48 10.68 -2.92
C LEU A 81 -2.98 9.23 -3.01
N SER A 82 -2.39 8.76 -1.91
CA SER A 82 -1.94 7.37 -1.78
C SER A 82 -3.13 6.41 -1.67
N SER A 83 -2.89 5.12 -1.94
CA SER A 83 -3.89 4.06 -1.69
C SER A 83 -4.39 4.04 -0.24
N TYR A 84 -3.52 4.36 0.72
CA TYR A 84 -3.91 4.45 2.13
C TYR A 84 -4.82 5.66 2.38
N SER A 85 -4.46 6.83 1.83
CA SER A 85 -5.25 8.06 1.93
C SER A 85 -6.67 7.86 1.36
N TRP A 86 -6.80 7.23 0.19
CA TRP A 86 -8.11 6.88 -0.37
C TRP A 86 -8.92 5.95 0.54
N THR A 87 -8.26 5.00 1.21
CA THR A 87 -8.93 4.11 2.16
C THR A 87 -9.45 4.88 3.38
N LEU A 88 -8.66 5.82 3.91
CA LEU A 88 -9.09 6.68 5.02
C LEU A 88 -10.26 7.59 4.65
N LEU A 89 -10.29 8.14 3.43
CA LEU A 89 -11.43 8.93 2.95
C LEU A 89 -12.71 8.09 2.88
N CYS A 90 -12.61 6.81 2.49
CA CYS A 90 -13.76 5.90 2.49
C CYS A 90 -14.26 5.62 3.91
N ILE A 91 -13.34 5.45 4.86
CA ILE A 91 -13.70 5.28 6.28
C ILE A 91 -14.39 6.54 6.80
N TYR A 92 -13.81 7.72 6.55
CA TYR A 92 -14.37 9.01 6.95
C TYR A 92 -15.77 9.26 6.38
N PHE A 93 -16.00 8.90 5.11
CA PHE A 93 -17.32 9.03 4.50
C PHE A 93 -18.40 8.14 5.16
N LEU A 94 -18.00 7.04 5.79
CA LEU A 94 -18.90 6.08 6.45
C LEU A 94 -19.08 6.35 7.96
N GLN A 95 -18.42 7.37 8.51
CA GLN A 95 -18.61 7.85 9.89
C GLN A 95 -19.81 8.78 9.98
#